data_AF-A0A815HQG0-F1
#
_entry.id   AF-A0A815HQG0-F1
#
_cell.length_a   1.000
_cell.length_b   1.000
_cell.length_c   1.000
_cell.angle_alpha   90.00
_cell.angle_beta   90.00
_cell.angle_gamma   90.00
#
_symmetry.space_group_name_H-M   'P 1'
#
loop_
_entity.id
_entity.type
_entity.pdbx_description
1 polymer ?
#
loop_
_entity_poly.entity_id
_entity_poly.type
_entity_poly.pdbx_seq_one_letter_code
_entity_poly.pdbx_strand_id
1 'polypeptide(L)'
;MFIWDQDQEPKIDSLCPLRAYFHHSIMACIHHSFILLAIERFCKIRQVRFLKTQRQKICLVLFQWIFDFTFALPVLLTGNMVKVESDNFCFVTLTRVDLVLYLGIVAFLLTNITLSIIYRSLVRHVRQASARLNNNQQVRMQRDLTMVRRIVLLNSQLALVGIPVLVLIILSIIRSDILPNRTMRTLILMASLPYIPMLVILLFLTPDLRQSLIECRNKLICCRLTRIALVQTISSNTRG
;
A
#
# COMPACT_ATOMS: atom_id res chain seq x y z
N MET A 1 11.20 -11.92 -27.24
CA MET A 1 12.56 -12.32 -26.81
C MET A 1 13.37 -11.05 -26.73
N PHE A 2 13.68 -10.57 -25.52
CA PHE A 2 14.39 -9.30 -25.34
C PHE A 2 15.88 -9.52 -25.65
N ILE A 3 16.40 -8.82 -26.66
CA ILE A 3 17.83 -8.84 -27.00
C ILE A 3 18.53 -7.89 -26.04
N TRP A 4 19.14 -8.45 -25.00
CA TRP A 4 20.08 -7.72 -24.14
C TRP A 4 21.40 -7.63 -24.89
N ASP A 5 22.09 -6.49 -24.80
CA ASP A 5 23.47 -6.35 -25.29
C ASP A 5 24.30 -7.51 -24.71
N GLN A 6 24.83 -8.36 -25.59
CA GLN A 6 25.45 -9.64 -25.24
C GLN A 6 26.80 -9.51 -24.53
N ASP A 7 27.33 -8.29 -24.40
CA ASP A 7 28.71 -8.05 -23.94
C ASP A 7 28.84 -7.82 -22.42
N GLN A 8 27.75 -7.89 -21.67
CA GLN A 8 27.76 -7.77 -20.21
C GLN A 8 27.33 -9.09 -19.56
N GLU A 9 28.30 -9.79 -18.96
CA GLU A 9 28.02 -10.98 -18.15
C GLU A 9 27.16 -10.59 -16.93
N PRO A 10 25.92 -11.11 -16.81
CA PRO A 10 25.01 -10.71 -15.75
C PRO A 10 25.59 -11.05 -14.38
N LYS A 11 25.91 -10.04 -13.59
CA LYS A 11 26.37 -10.26 -12.21
C LYS A 11 25.24 -10.86 -11.36
N ILE A 12 25.37 -12.14 -11.04
CA ILE A 12 24.42 -12.89 -10.21
C ILE A 12 24.39 -12.30 -8.80
N ASP A 13 23.29 -11.64 -8.45
CA ASP A 13 23.02 -11.13 -7.10
C ASP A 13 22.06 -12.08 -6.39
N SER A 14 22.57 -12.89 -5.46
CA SER A 14 21.78 -13.91 -4.75
C SER A 14 20.65 -13.32 -3.90
N LEU A 15 20.71 -12.02 -3.57
CA LEU A 15 19.68 -11.33 -2.78
C LEU A 15 18.58 -10.70 -3.64
N CYS A 16 18.76 -10.63 -4.96
CA CYS A 16 17.77 -10.05 -5.89
C CYS A 16 16.40 -10.74 -5.75
N PRO A 17 16.27 -12.08 -5.89
CA PRO A 17 14.97 -12.74 -5.80
C PRO A 17 14.25 -12.49 -4.47
N LEU A 18 15.00 -12.46 -3.37
CA LEU A 18 14.47 -12.19 -2.04
C LEU A 18 13.93 -10.77 -1.92
N ARG A 19 14.65 -9.76 -2.44
CA ARG A 19 14.19 -8.36 -2.44
C ARG A 19 12.92 -8.18 -3.24
N ALA A 20 12.85 -8.77 -4.42
CA ALA A 20 11.65 -8.70 -5.27
C ALA A 20 10.46 -9.43 -4.61
N TYR A 21 10.68 -10.59 -3.99
CA TYR A 21 9.65 -11.29 -3.20
C TYR A 21 9.08 -10.41 -2.08
N PHE A 22 9.95 -9.80 -1.25
CA PHE A 22 9.48 -8.90 -0.19
C PHE A 22 8.75 -7.68 -0.75
N HIS A 23 9.25 -7.10 -1.85
CA HIS A 23 8.59 -5.98 -2.50
C HIS A 23 7.16 -6.34 -2.91
N HIS A 24 6.96 -7.44 -3.64
CA HIS A 24 5.64 -7.88 -4.07
C HIS A 24 4.73 -8.26 -2.90
N SER A 25 5.26 -8.95 -1.88
CA SER A 25 4.52 -9.32 -0.66
C SER A 25 4.02 -8.07 0.08
N ILE A 26 4.88 -7.08 0.27
CA ILE A 26 4.52 -5.82 0.94
C ILE A 26 3.48 -5.05 0.13
N MET A 27 3.61 -5.00 -1.20
CA MET A 27 2.63 -4.35 -2.05
C MET A 27 1.26 -5.04 -1.99
N ALA A 28 1.22 -6.38 -2.01
CA ALA A 28 -0.02 -7.13 -1.79
C ALA A 28 -0.61 -6.84 -0.40
N CYS A 29 0.21 -6.84 0.64
CA CYS A 29 -0.20 -6.48 2.01
C CYS A 29 -0.87 -5.11 2.08
N ILE A 30 -0.31 -4.10 1.41
CA ILE A 30 -0.89 -2.76 1.40
C ILE A 30 -2.27 -2.76 0.73
N HIS A 31 -2.41 -3.42 -0.43
CA HIS A 31 -3.69 -3.48 -1.17
C HIS A 31 -4.76 -4.23 -0.38
N HIS A 32 -4.45 -5.42 0.13
CA HIS A 32 -5.41 -6.22 0.89
C HIS A 32 -5.74 -5.61 2.27
N SER A 33 -4.84 -4.82 2.87
CA SER A 33 -5.14 -4.04 4.08
C SER A 33 -6.29 -3.06 3.85
N PHE A 34 -6.41 -2.44 2.67
CA PHE A 34 -7.55 -1.58 2.36
C PHE A 34 -8.87 -2.36 2.33
N ILE A 35 -8.85 -3.60 1.83
CA ILE A 35 -10.03 -4.48 1.83
C ILE A 35 -10.43 -4.78 3.28
N LEU A 36 -9.49 -5.16 4.15
CA LEU A 36 -9.80 -5.44 5.56
C LEU A 36 -10.37 -4.22 6.27
N LEU A 37 -9.81 -3.02 6.04
CA LEU A 37 -10.35 -1.78 6.57
C LEU A 37 -11.78 -1.51 6.07
N ALA A 38 -12.06 -1.76 4.79
CA ALA A 38 -13.39 -1.61 4.22
C ALA A 38 -14.39 -2.64 4.80
N ILE A 39 -13.97 -3.89 4.98
CA ILE A 39 -14.77 -4.96 5.59
C ILE A 39 -15.07 -4.63 7.06
N GLU A 40 -14.08 -4.20 7.84
CA GLU A 40 -14.27 -3.82 9.24
C GLU A 40 -15.36 -2.74 9.37
N ARG A 41 -15.27 -1.70 8.53
CA ARG A 41 -16.25 -0.60 8.50
C ARG A 41 -17.63 -1.09 8.07
N PHE A 42 -17.69 -1.95 7.05
CA PHE A 42 -18.93 -2.55 6.59
C PHE A 42 -19.61 -3.39 7.69
N CYS A 43 -18.85 -4.27 8.37
CA CYS A 43 -19.35 -5.07 9.48
C CYS A 43 -19.83 -4.21 10.65
N LYS A 44 -19.12 -3.13 10.98
CA LYS A 44 -19.51 -2.18 12.02
C LYS A 44 -20.83 -1.48 11.69
N ILE A 45 -20.99 -0.98 10.46
CA ILE A 45 -22.21 -0.29 10.01
C ILE A 45 -23.41 -1.25 10.02
N ARG A 46 -23.24 -2.47 9.52
CA ARG A 46 -24.28 -3.50 9.51
C ARG A 46 -24.47 -4.22 10.85
N GLN A 47 -23.73 -3.84 11.88
CA GLN A 47 -23.74 -4.45 13.21
C GLN A 47 -23.53 -5.98 13.19
N VAL A 48 -22.76 -6.48 12.22
CA VAL A 48 -22.46 -7.91 12.09
C VAL A 48 -21.57 -8.35 13.26
N ARG A 49 -21.87 -9.48 13.88
CA ARG A 49 -21.12 -9.98 15.06
C ARG A 49 -19.68 -10.40 14.76
N PHE A 50 -19.35 -10.61 13.49
CA PHE A 50 -18.12 -11.28 13.02
C PHE A 50 -16.80 -10.53 13.30
N LEU A 51 -16.82 -9.24 13.69
CA LEU A 51 -15.59 -8.46 13.96
C LEU A 51 -15.68 -7.58 15.21
N LYS A 52 -16.39 -8.06 16.24
CA LYS A 52 -16.56 -7.30 17.48
C LYS A 52 -15.31 -7.31 18.36
N THR A 53 -14.59 -8.44 18.41
CA THR A 53 -13.48 -8.61 19.35
C THR A 53 -12.14 -8.19 18.73
N GLN A 54 -11.25 -7.61 19.53
CA GLN A 54 -9.89 -7.25 19.08
C GLN A 54 -9.10 -8.49 18.64
N ARG A 55 -9.32 -9.64 19.29
CA ARG A 55 -8.69 -10.91 18.93
C ARG A 55 -9.02 -11.31 17.49
N GLN A 56 -10.28 -11.23 17.08
CA GLN A 56 -10.68 -11.54 15.70
C GLN A 56 -10.03 -10.61 14.67
N LYS A 57 -9.90 -9.32 14.98
CA LYS A 57 -9.22 -8.36 14.10
C LYS A 57 -7.74 -8.70 13.92
N ILE A 58 -7.06 -9.01 15.03
CA ILE A 58 -5.65 -9.44 14.99
C ILE A 58 -5.51 -10.74 14.18
N CYS A 59 -6.38 -11.73 14.42
CA CYS A 59 -6.39 -12.98 13.66
C CYS A 59 -6.58 -12.73 12.15
N LEU A 60 -7.49 -11.83 11.75
CA LEU A 60 -7.68 -11.49 10.33
C LEU A 60 -6.44 -10.83 9.72
N VAL A 61 -5.79 -9.91 10.45
CA VAL A 61 -4.55 -9.28 9.98
C VAL A 61 -3.47 -10.35 9.82
N LEU A 62 -3.25 -11.20 10.82
CA LEU A 62 -2.25 -12.28 10.72
C LEU A 62 -2.55 -13.23 9.56
N PHE A 63 -3.82 -13.59 9.36
CA PHE A 63 -4.24 -14.43 8.24
C PHE A 63 -3.95 -13.76 6.89
N GLN A 64 -4.26 -12.47 6.75
CA GLN A 64 -3.97 -11.70 5.54
C GLN A 64 -2.46 -11.62 5.26
N TRP A 65 -1.64 -11.40 6.28
CA TRP A 65 -0.18 -11.44 6.12
C TRP A 65 0.30 -12.82 5.64
N ILE A 66 -0.14 -13.91 6.27
CA ILE A 66 0.22 -15.27 5.84
C ILE A 66 -0.23 -15.50 4.39
N PHE A 67 -1.45 -15.08 4.04
CA PHE A 67 -1.98 -15.18 2.69
C PHE A 67 -1.10 -14.41 1.69
N ASP A 68 -0.70 -13.18 1.98
CA ASP A 68 0.06 -12.32 1.06
C ASP A 68 1.49 -12.80 0.82
N PHE A 69 2.17 -13.27 1.87
CA PHE A 69 3.49 -13.87 1.75
C PHE A 69 3.43 -15.22 1.00
N THR A 70 2.41 -16.03 1.29
CA THR A 70 2.21 -17.30 0.57
C THR A 70 1.85 -17.06 -0.90
N PHE A 71 1.03 -16.04 -1.18
CA PHE A 71 0.59 -15.65 -2.50
C PHE A 71 1.75 -15.20 -3.39
N ALA A 72 2.75 -14.49 -2.82
CA ALA A 72 3.94 -14.06 -3.52
C ALA A 72 4.99 -15.17 -3.69
N LEU A 73 4.85 -16.33 -3.02
CA LEU A 73 5.83 -17.41 -3.04
C LEU A 73 6.13 -17.98 -4.46
N PRO A 74 5.15 -18.13 -5.38
CA PRO A 74 5.44 -18.58 -6.75
C PRO A 74 6.45 -17.70 -7.49
N VAL A 75 6.51 -16.40 -7.14
CA VAL A 75 7.47 -15.44 -7.71
C VAL A 75 8.89 -15.77 -7.28
N LEU A 76 9.08 -16.28 -6.06
CA LEU A 76 10.38 -16.71 -5.55
C LEU A 76 10.79 -18.07 -6.12
N LEU A 77 9.86 -19.04 -6.14
CA LEU A 77 10.14 -20.42 -6.55
C LEU A 77 10.43 -20.58 -8.04
N THR A 78 9.90 -19.70 -8.88
CA THR A 78 10.11 -19.80 -10.34
C THR A 78 11.50 -19.36 -10.79
N GLY A 79 12.30 -18.70 -9.95
CA GLY A 79 13.70 -18.38 -10.23
C GLY A 79 13.94 -17.38 -11.38
N ASN A 80 12.89 -16.81 -11.97
CA ASN A 80 12.97 -15.96 -13.17
C ASN A 80 13.23 -14.48 -12.84
N MET A 81 14.12 -14.22 -11.88
CA MET A 81 14.49 -12.88 -11.47
C MET A 81 15.80 -12.51 -12.15
N VAL A 82 15.79 -11.45 -12.96
CA VAL A 82 17.00 -10.95 -13.60
C VAL A 82 17.30 -9.58 -13.03
N LYS A 83 18.56 -9.41 -12.62
CA LYS A 83 19.09 -8.11 -12.23
C LYS A 83 19.39 -7.33 -13.51
N VAL A 84 18.82 -6.15 -13.64
CA VAL A 84 19.18 -5.23 -14.72
C VAL A 84 20.43 -4.47 -14.28
N GLU A 85 21.55 -4.68 -14.97
CA GLU A 85 22.86 -4.17 -14.55
C GLU A 85 22.91 -2.64 -14.44
N SER A 86 22.11 -1.93 -15.24
CA SER A 86 22.15 -0.47 -15.32
C SER A 86 21.69 0.26 -14.06
N ASP A 87 20.86 -0.36 -13.21
CA ASP A 87 20.14 0.40 -12.16
C ASP A 87 20.08 -0.25 -10.77
N ASN A 88 20.84 -1.34 -10.50
CA ASN A 88 20.83 -2.04 -9.20
C ASN A 88 19.43 -2.51 -8.70
N PHE A 89 18.42 -2.46 -9.55
CA PHE A 89 17.08 -2.93 -9.23
C PHE A 89 16.90 -4.38 -9.66
N CYS A 90 16.12 -5.10 -8.87
CA CYS A 90 15.72 -6.47 -9.16
C CYS A 90 14.28 -6.47 -9.68
N PHE A 91 14.06 -7.07 -10.85
CA PHE A 91 12.73 -7.20 -11.43
C PHE A 91 12.42 -8.66 -11.76
N VAL A 92 11.13 -8.98 -11.63
CA VAL A 92 10.58 -10.21 -12.22
C VAL A 92 10.68 -10.05 -13.73
N THR A 93 11.32 -11.00 -14.41
CA THR A 93 11.34 -10.96 -15.87
C THR A 93 9.93 -11.13 -16.41
N LEU A 94 9.56 -10.26 -17.36
CA LEU A 94 8.27 -10.31 -18.05
C LEU A 94 8.14 -11.50 -19.01
N THR A 95 9.11 -12.42 -19.00
CA THR A 95 9.10 -13.64 -19.83
C THR A 95 8.00 -14.61 -19.41
N ARG A 96 7.62 -14.62 -18.12
CA ARG A 96 6.55 -15.45 -17.56
C ARG A 96 5.26 -14.65 -17.41
N VAL A 97 4.56 -14.52 -18.53
CA VAL A 97 3.30 -13.78 -18.66
C VAL A 97 2.23 -14.27 -17.69
N ASP A 98 2.17 -15.58 -17.47
CA ASP A 98 1.31 -16.25 -16.52
C ASP A 98 1.46 -15.70 -15.10
N LEU A 99 2.70 -15.56 -14.63
CA LEU A 99 2.99 -15.06 -13.29
C LEU A 99 2.63 -13.58 -13.14
N VAL A 100 2.95 -12.77 -14.15
CA VAL A 100 2.66 -11.33 -14.13
C VAL A 100 1.14 -11.08 -14.17
N LEU A 101 0.41 -11.83 -15.01
CA LEU A 101 -1.06 -11.75 -15.06
C LEU A 101 -1.67 -12.23 -13.75
N TYR A 102 -1.17 -13.31 -13.15
CA TYR A 102 -1.61 -13.80 -11.85
C TYR A 102 -1.48 -12.72 -10.76
N LEU A 103 -0.32 -12.06 -10.68
CA LEU A 103 -0.09 -10.95 -9.75
C LEU A 103 -1.04 -9.77 -10.03
N GLY A 104 -1.16 -9.37 -11.30
CA GLY A 104 -2.04 -8.27 -11.70
C GLY A 104 -3.53 -8.54 -11.42
N ILE A 105 -3.99 -9.77 -11.62
CA ILE A 105 -5.39 -10.13 -11.37
C ILE A 105 -5.65 -10.17 -9.87
N VAL A 106 -4.85 -10.92 -9.10
CA VAL A 106 -5.16 -11.17 -7.70
C VAL A 106 -4.81 -9.98 -6.82
N ALA A 107 -3.61 -9.40 -6.93
CA ALA A 107 -3.20 -8.31 -6.06
C ALA A 107 -3.91 -6.99 -6.42
N PHE A 108 -4.18 -6.77 -7.71
CA PHE A 108 -4.70 -5.48 -8.19
C PHE A 108 -6.18 -5.52 -8.60
N LEU A 109 -6.57 -6.31 -9.63
CA LEU A 109 -7.95 -6.26 -10.14
C LEU A 109 -8.97 -6.73 -9.11
N LEU A 110 -8.70 -7.87 -8.46
CA LEU A 110 -9.59 -8.43 -7.45
C LEU A 110 -9.78 -7.47 -6.26
N THR A 111 -8.69 -6.83 -5.80
CA THR A 111 -8.73 -5.82 -4.74
C THR A 111 -9.62 -4.64 -5.12
N ASN A 112 -9.42 -4.08 -6.32
CA ASN A 112 -10.18 -2.93 -6.80
C ASN A 112 -11.67 -3.23 -6.99
N ILE A 113 -12.00 -4.41 -7.54
CA ILE A 113 -13.37 -4.87 -7.72
C ILE A 113 -14.04 -5.06 -6.35
N THR A 114 -13.37 -5.76 -5.42
CA THR A 114 -13.89 -6.03 -4.08
C THR A 114 -14.17 -4.74 -3.32
N LEU A 115 -13.23 -3.78 -3.32
CA LEU A 115 -13.42 -2.47 -2.70
C LEU A 115 -14.60 -1.71 -3.31
N SER A 116 -14.73 -1.74 -4.64
CA SER A 116 -15.86 -1.10 -5.33
C SER A 116 -17.20 -1.71 -4.95
N ILE A 117 -17.27 -3.04 -4.80
CA ILE A 117 -18.48 -3.75 -4.36
C ILE A 117 -18.83 -3.36 -2.92
N ILE A 118 -17.86 -3.39 -2.00
CA ILE A 118 -18.07 -3.01 -0.59
C ILE A 118 -18.56 -1.57 -0.50
N TYR A 119 -17.93 -0.64 -1.22
CA TYR A 119 -18.33 0.77 -1.23
C TYR A 119 -19.76 0.96 -1.74
N ARG A 120 -20.10 0.35 -2.89
CA ARG A 120 -21.47 0.44 -3.45
C ARG A 120 -22.50 -0.15 -2.48
N SER A 121 -22.19 -1.30 -1.87
CA SER A 121 -23.06 -1.94 -0.87
C SER A 121 -23.29 -1.05 0.35
N LEU A 122 -22.23 -0.40 0.83
CA LEU A 122 -22.25 0.49 1.97
C LEU A 122 -23.05 1.77 1.68
N VAL A 123 -22.84 2.40 0.52
CA VAL A 123 -23.62 3.58 0.10
C VAL A 123 -25.11 3.25 -0.02
N ARG A 124 -25.46 2.11 -0.63
CA ARG A 124 -26.86 1.65 -0.74
C ARG A 124 -27.48 1.45 0.63
N HIS A 125 -26.77 0.76 1.53
CA HIS A 125 -27.25 0.52 2.89
C HIS A 125 -27.47 1.82 3.67
N VAL A 126 -26.52 2.76 3.58
CA VAL A 126 -26.65 4.08 4.23
C VAL A 126 -27.85 4.84 3.71
N ARG A 127 -28.07 4.88 2.39
CA ARG A 127 -29.23 5.58 1.79
C ARG A 127 -30.56 4.97 2.22
N GLN A 128 -30.63 3.65 2.34
CA GLN A 128 -31.84 2.96 2.81
C GLN A 128 -32.10 3.20 4.30
N ALA A 129 -31.04 3.20 5.11
CA ALA A 129 -31.14 3.39 6.55
C ALA A 129 -31.36 4.85 6.94
N SER A 130 -30.89 5.83 6.15
CA SER A 130 -30.99 7.26 6.51
C SER A 130 -32.43 7.75 6.69
N ALA A 131 -33.42 7.13 6.05
CA ALA A 131 -34.82 7.48 6.23
C ALA A 131 -35.40 7.05 7.59
N ARG A 132 -34.73 6.15 8.32
CA ARG A 132 -35.24 5.53 9.56
C ARG A 132 -34.40 5.81 10.81
N LEU A 133 -33.23 6.42 10.66
CA LEU A 133 -32.27 6.60 11.75
C LEU A 133 -32.45 7.96 12.43
N ASN A 134 -32.23 8.01 13.75
CA ASN A 134 -32.16 9.27 14.50
C ASN A 134 -30.95 10.12 14.02
N ASN A 135 -31.05 11.45 14.14
CA ASN A 135 -29.99 12.39 13.76
C ASN A 135 -28.60 11.99 14.29
N ASN A 136 -28.52 11.53 15.54
CA ASN A 136 -27.25 11.10 16.14
C ASN A 136 -26.64 9.86 15.46
N GLN A 137 -27.48 8.89 15.06
CA GLN A 137 -27.03 7.71 14.33
C GLN A 137 -26.63 8.05 12.90
N GLN A 138 -27.37 8.97 12.26
CA GLN A 138 -27.06 9.46 10.93
C GLN A 138 -25.68 10.13 10.88
N VAL A 139 -25.35 10.99 11.86
CA VAL A 139 -24.03 11.63 11.95
C VAL A 139 -22.92 10.60 12.11
N ARG A 140 -23.10 9.58 12.97
CA ARG A 140 -22.10 8.49 13.13
C ARG A 140 -21.90 7.72 11.83
N MET A 141 -22.98 7.40 11.14
CA MET A 141 -22.93 6.65 9.89
C MET A 141 -22.28 7.47 8.76
N GLN A 142 -22.53 8.78 8.69
CA GLN A 142 -21.86 9.68 7.73
C GLN A 142 -20.34 9.77 7.97
N ARG A 143 -19.89 9.74 9.23
CA ARG A 143 -18.45 9.71 9.55
C ARG A 143 -17.80 8.43 9.03
N ASP A 144 -18.41 7.27 9.29
CA ASP A 144 -17.88 5.98 8.81
C ASP A 144 -17.91 5.92 7.25
N LEU A 145 -18.95 6.46 6.61
CA LEU A 145 -19.03 6.57 5.14
C LEU A 145 -17.92 7.46 4.57
N THR A 146 -17.63 8.57 5.24
CA THR A 146 -16.55 9.48 4.86
C THR A 146 -15.20 8.79 4.93
N MET A 147 -14.96 7.97 5.97
CA MET A 147 -13.75 7.15 6.07
C MET A 147 -13.63 6.15 4.90
N VAL A 148 -14.70 5.42 4.58
CA VAL A 148 -14.69 4.47 3.44
C VAL A 148 -14.50 5.20 2.11
N ARG A 149 -15.15 6.35 1.89
CA ARG A 149 -14.93 7.18 0.70
C ARG A 149 -13.45 7.54 0.53
N ARG A 150 -12.78 7.87 1.63
CA ARG A 150 -11.35 8.20 1.61
C ARG A 150 -10.47 6.98 1.28
N ILE A 151 -10.80 5.79 1.81
CA ILE A 151 -10.13 4.53 1.44
C ILE A 151 -10.29 4.26 -0.07
N VAL A 152 -11.49 4.45 -0.62
CA VAL A 152 -11.74 4.30 -2.05
C VAL A 152 -10.97 5.32 -2.88
N LEU A 153 -10.87 6.58 -2.42
CA LEU A 153 -10.06 7.60 -3.10
C LEU A 153 -8.57 7.21 -3.11
N LEU A 154 -8.02 6.79 -1.97
CA LEU A 154 -6.64 6.29 -1.88
C LEU A 154 -6.40 5.12 -2.83
N ASN A 155 -7.29 4.12 -2.81
CA ASN A 155 -7.18 2.97 -3.70
C ASN A 155 -7.36 3.35 -5.18
N SER A 156 -8.21 4.32 -5.50
CA SER A 156 -8.39 4.80 -6.89
C SER A 156 -7.15 5.51 -7.44
N GLN A 157 -6.35 6.16 -6.59
CA GLN A 157 -5.07 6.75 -7.00
C GLN A 157 -4.04 5.67 -7.31
N LEU A 158 -3.98 4.62 -6.49
CA LEU A 158 -3.17 3.44 -6.80
C LEU A 158 -3.64 2.77 -8.10
N ALA A 159 -4.95 2.70 -8.31
CA ALA A 159 -5.54 2.15 -9.53
C ALA A 159 -5.15 2.96 -10.78
N LEU A 160 -5.22 4.29 -10.68
CA LEU A 160 -4.88 5.20 -11.78
C LEU A 160 -3.45 5.00 -12.27
N VAL A 161 -2.54 4.57 -11.40
CA VAL A 161 -1.14 4.32 -11.75
C VAL A 161 -0.90 2.86 -12.11
N GLY A 162 -1.57 1.93 -11.43
CA GLY A 162 -1.48 0.50 -11.74
C GLY A 162 -2.02 0.14 -13.12
N ILE A 163 -3.07 0.83 -13.60
CA ILE A 163 -3.65 0.58 -14.93
C ILE A 163 -2.62 0.83 -16.06
N PRO A 164 -1.93 1.98 -16.15
CA PRO A 164 -0.86 2.18 -17.11
C PRO A 164 0.24 1.11 -17.06
N VAL A 165 0.64 0.67 -15.85
CA VAL A 165 1.63 -0.39 -15.69
C VAL A 165 1.12 -1.71 -16.26
N LEU A 166 -0.13 -2.09 -15.96
CA LEU A 166 -0.75 -3.29 -16.53
C LEU A 166 -0.89 -3.20 -18.04
N VAL A 167 -1.27 -2.04 -18.59
CA VAL A 167 -1.36 -1.83 -20.04
C VAL A 167 0.01 -2.00 -20.68
N LEU A 168 1.07 -1.43 -20.10
CA LEU A 168 2.43 -1.58 -20.61
C LEU A 168 2.94 -3.02 -20.52
N ILE A 169 2.59 -3.74 -19.45
CA ILE A 169 2.85 -5.18 -19.34
C ILE A 169 2.13 -5.94 -20.47
N ILE A 170 0.84 -5.70 -20.67
CA ILE A 170 0.07 -6.35 -21.75
C ILE A 170 0.66 -6.02 -23.12
N LEU A 171 1.04 -4.76 -23.35
CA LEU A 171 1.70 -4.35 -24.59
C LEU A 171 3.05 -5.06 -24.77
N SER A 172 3.82 -5.25 -23.70
CA SER A 172 5.10 -5.98 -23.77
C SER A 172 4.95 -7.46 -24.12
N ILE A 173 3.79 -8.05 -23.79
CA ILE A 173 3.44 -9.42 -24.14
C ILE A 173 3.10 -9.51 -25.62
N ILE A 174 2.34 -8.54 -26.15
CA ILE A 174 1.90 -8.52 -27.54
C ILE A 174 3.06 -8.14 -28.48
N ARG A 175 3.91 -7.19 -28.06
CA ARG A 175 5.02 -6.64 -28.87
C ARG A 175 6.29 -6.53 -28.04
N SER A 176 7.03 -7.62 -27.96
CA SER A 176 8.27 -7.68 -27.17
C SER A 176 9.41 -6.80 -27.73
N ASP A 177 9.29 -6.38 -28.99
CA ASP A 177 10.23 -5.53 -29.72
C ASP A 177 10.09 -4.03 -29.39
N ILE A 178 8.96 -3.60 -28.84
CA ILE A 178 8.62 -2.17 -28.71
C ILE A 178 9.05 -1.55 -27.37
N LEU A 179 9.38 -2.34 -26.35
CA LEU A 179 9.80 -1.76 -25.05
C LEU A 179 11.34 -1.67 -24.94
N PRO A 180 11.95 -0.52 -25.28
CA PRO A 180 13.36 -0.29 -24.97
C PRO A 180 13.57 -0.22 -23.45
N ASN A 181 14.80 -0.50 -23.00
CA ASN A 181 15.22 -0.40 -21.58
C ASN A 181 14.82 0.92 -20.90
N ARG A 182 14.73 2.03 -21.65
CA ARG A 182 14.28 3.33 -21.14
C ARG A 182 12.84 3.30 -20.60
N THR A 183 11.94 2.56 -21.23
CA THR A 183 10.53 2.45 -20.82
C THR A 183 10.39 1.76 -19.47
N MET A 184 11.23 0.76 -19.18
CA MET A 184 11.25 0.08 -17.89
C MET A 184 11.64 1.01 -16.74
N ARG A 185 12.62 1.90 -16.96
CA ARG A 185 13.02 2.91 -15.97
C ARG A 185 11.88 3.88 -15.66
N THR A 186 11.20 4.36 -16.70
CA THR A 186 10.03 5.24 -16.55
C THR A 186 8.89 4.54 -15.81
N LEU A 187 8.66 3.26 -16.09
CA LEU A 187 7.66 2.43 -15.39
C LEU A 187 7.91 2.37 -13.89
N ILE A 188 9.15 2.16 -13.46
CA ILE A 188 9.52 2.07 -12.03
C ILE A 188 9.31 3.41 -11.32
N LEU A 189 9.73 4.50 -11.96
CA LEU A 189 9.50 5.86 -11.45
C LEU A 189 8.00 6.17 -11.37
N MET A 190 7.23 5.78 -12.39
CA MET A 190 5.77 5.95 -12.38
C MET A 190 5.11 5.10 -11.31
N ALA A 191 5.56 3.87 -11.09
CA ALA A 191 5.02 2.98 -10.07
C ALA A 191 5.32 3.46 -8.65
N SER A 192 6.43 4.19 -8.44
CA SER A 192 6.87 4.65 -7.11
C SER A 192 6.32 6.03 -6.71
N LEU A 193 6.12 6.94 -7.69
CA LEU A 193 5.58 8.28 -7.47
C LEU A 193 4.26 8.35 -6.63
N PRO A 194 3.28 7.42 -6.75
CA PRO A 194 1.99 7.51 -6.07
C PRO A 194 2.07 7.25 -4.58
N TYR A 195 3.14 6.62 -4.09
CA TYR A 195 3.30 6.36 -2.66
C TYR A 195 3.50 7.66 -1.87
N ILE A 196 4.10 8.69 -2.47
CA ILE A 196 4.27 10.00 -1.83
C ILE A 196 2.92 10.66 -1.51
N PRO A 197 2.02 10.92 -2.47
CA PRO A 197 0.71 11.49 -2.17
C PRO A 197 -0.14 10.56 -1.30
N MET A 198 0.00 9.23 -1.43
CA MET A 198 -0.67 8.29 -0.54
C MET A 198 -0.24 8.49 0.93
N LEU A 199 1.06 8.59 1.21
CA LEU A 199 1.58 8.86 2.55
C LEU A 199 1.11 10.21 3.08
N VAL A 200 1.14 11.24 2.24
CA VAL A 200 0.66 12.59 2.58
C VAL A 200 -0.83 12.55 2.93
N ILE A 201 -1.66 11.91 2.11
CA ILE A 201 -3.08 11.77 2.37
C ILE A 201 -3.29 10.99 3.66
N LEU A 202 -2.60 9.86 3.88
CA LEU A 202 -2.73 9.05 5.10
C LEU A 202 -2.46 9.88 6.38
N LEU A 203 -1.44 10.75 6.33
CA LEU A 203 -1.10 11.68 7.42
C LEU A 203 -2.21 12.72 7.64
N PHE A 204 -2.78 13.28 6.57
CA PHE A 204 -3.89 14.24 6.68
C PHE A 204 -5.21 13.58 7.09
N LEU A 205 -5.41 12.32 6.71
CA LEU A 205 -6.67 11.62 6.87
C LEU A 205 -6.91 11.11 8.28
N THR A 206 -5.83 10.80 8.99
CA THR A 206 -5.86 10.11 10.27
C THR A 206 -5.63 11.14 11.38
N PRO A 207 -6.70 11.76 11.91
CA PRO A 207 -6.58 12.82 12.90
C PRO A 207 -5.87 12.35 14.16
N ASP A 208 -6.05 11.09 14.54
CA ASP A 208 -5.40 10.50 15.71
C ASP A 208 -3.88 10.46 15.54
N LEU A 209 -3.40 10.04 14.37
CA LEU A 209 -1.98 10.07 14.00
C LEU A 209 -1.43 11.50 14.00
N ARG A 210 -2.19 12.45 13.45
CA ARG A 210 -1.82 13.87 13.48
C ARG A 210 -1.75 14.39 14.92
N GLN A 211 -2.69 14.03 15.78
CA GLN A 211 -2.68 14.42 17.19
C GLN A 211 -1.49 13.81 17.92
N SER A 212 -1.21 12.52 17.74
CA SER A 212 -0.02 11.86 18.31
C SER A 212 1.29 12.49 17.80
N LEU A 213 1.36 12.88 16.53
CA LEU A 213 2.52 13.59 15.98
C LEU A 213 2.69 14.99 16.58
N ILE A 214 1.61 15.75 16.74
CA ILE A 214 1.64 17.07 17.39
C ILE A 214 2.08 16.94 18.85
N GLU A 215 1.53 15.95 19.57
CA GLU A 215 1.90 15.68 20.96
C GLU A 215 3.38 15.28 21.08
N CYS A 216 3.86 14.38 20.22
CA CYS A 216 5.26 13.97 20.18
C CYS A 216 6.19 15.15 19.85
N ARG A 217 5.81 15.98 18.85
CA ARG A 217 6.56 17.19 18.49
C ARG A 217 6.66 18.16 19.67
N ASN A 218 5.56 18.39 20.38
CA ASN A 218 5.55 19.29 21.54
C ASN A 218 6.42 18.76 22.69
N LYS A 219 6.42 17.43 22.94
CA LYS A 219 7.32 16.79 23.91
C LYS A 219 8.79 16.93 23.52
N LEU A 220 9.13 16.71 22.25
CA LEU A 220 10.50 16.87 21.72
C LEU A 220 11.00 18.32 21.85
N ILE A 221 10.15 19.30 21.53
CA ILE A 221 10.49 20.72 21.70
C ILE A 221 10.72 21.03 23.18
N CYS A 222 9.84 20.55 24.07
CA CYS A 222 9.99 20.74 25.51
C CYS A 222 11.31 20.14 26.03
N CYS A 223 11.63 18.88 25.69
CA CYS A 223 12.89 18.25 26.08
C CYS A 223 14.13 18.99 25.56
N ARG A 224 14.09 19.53 24.32
CA ARG A 224 15.20 20.34 23.79
C ARG A 224 15.36 21.64 24.57
N LEU A 225 14.26 22.33 24.89
CA LEU A 225 14.30 23.58 25.66
C LEU A 225 14.81 23.34 27.08
N THR A 226 14.38 22.28 27.76
CA THR A 226 14.88 21.92 29.10
C THR A 226 16.39 21.61 29.08
N ARG A 227 16.87 20.94 28.02
CA ARG A 227 18.30 20.63 27.86
C ARG A 227 19.13 21.91 27.68
N ILE A 228 18.65 22.88 26.90
CA ILE A 228 19.33 24.17 26.70
C ILE A 228 19.36 24.96 28.00
N ALA A 229 18.24 25.03 28.73
CA ALA A 229 18.15 25.73 30.01
C ALA A 229 19.10 25.12 31.06
N LEU A 230 19.21 23.79 31.13
CA LEU A 230 20.12 23.10 32.04
C LEU A 230 21.60 23.39 31.72
N VAL A 231 21.96 23.46 30.43
CA VAL A 231 23.32 23.81 30.03
C VAL A 231 23.66 25.26 30.40
N GLN A 232 22.70 26.18 30.28
CA GLN A 232 22.88 27.58 30.66
C GLN A 232 23.06 27.75 32.19
N THR A 233 22.28 27.04 33.02
CA THR A 233 22.41 27.12 34.49
C THR A 233 23.72 26.51 34.99
N ILE A 234 24.20 25.41 34.36
CA ILE A 234 25.51 24.85 34.69
C ILE A 234 26.62 25.85 34.32
N SER A 235 26.55 26.46 33.13
CA SER A 235 27.55 27.44 32.68
C SER A 235 27.59 28.70 33.56
N SER A 236 26.46 29.15 34.12
CA SER A 236 26.44 30.30 35.02
C SER A 236 27.04 29.98 36.40
N ASN A 237 26.87 28.76 36.89
CA ASN A 237 27.37 28.36 38.21
C ASN A 237 28.89 28.13 38.23
N THR A 238 29.50 27.82 37.09
CA THR A 238 30.97 27.65 36.97
C THR A 238 31.76 28.96 36.86
N ARG A 239 31.10 30.12 36.77
CA ARG A 239 31.76 31.44 36.62
C ARG A 239 31.69 32.32 37.88
N GLY A 240 31.04 31.87 38.95
CA GLY A 240 31.03 32.53 40.26
C GLY A 240 31.98 31.83 41.22
#